data_AF-A0A1J3IHU8-F1
#
_entry.id   AF-A0A1J3IHU8-F1
#
_cell.length_a   1.000
_cell.length_b   1.000
_cell.length_c   1.000
_cell.angle_alpha   90.00
_cell.angle_beta   90.00
_cell.angle_gamma   90.00
#
_symmetry.space_group_name_H-M   'P 1'
#
loop_
_entity.id
_entity.type
_entity.pdbx_description
1 polymer ?
#
loop_
_entity_poly.entity_id
_entity_poly.type
_entity_poly.pdbx_seq_one_letter_code
_entity_poly.pdbx_strand_id
1 'polypeptide(L)'
;SYYNIFPRSSNRVKNHNLRVEASRSSGIVFMNAMALVDMFMDCVKWTELFPSIVAASKTLAVVSSGMGGTHEGALHLLYEEMEVLSPLVATREFCELRYCQQVEQGSWIV
;
A
#
# COMPACT_ATOMS: atom_id res chain seq x y z
N SER A 1 10.82 0.74 19.02
CA SER A 1 10.64 -0.21 17.89
C SER A 1 9.15 -0.43 17.69
N TYR A 2 8.66 -0.45 16.45
CA TYR A 2 7.24 -0.63 16.07
C TYR A 2 6.53 -1.76 16.85
N TYR A 3 7.25 -2.86 17.08
CA TYR A 3 6.78 -4.03 17.83
C TYR A 3 6.48 -3.77 19.32
N ASN A 4 7.00 -2.69 19.91
CA ASN A 4 6.70 -2.32 21.30
C ASN A 4 5.36 -1.58 21.44
N ILE A 5 4.90 -0.93 20.36
CA ILE A 5 3.68 -0.12 20.34
C ILE A 5 2.49 -0.97 19.88
N PHE A 6 2.73 -1.94 19.01
CA PHE A 6 1.72 -2.85 18.46
C PHE A 6 2.10 -4.31 18.72
N PRO A 7 1.86 -4.82 19.93
CA PRO A 7 2.16 -6.21 20.26
C PRO A 7 1.30 -7.14 19.40
N ARG A 8 1.93 -7.95 18.55
CA ARG A 8 1.24 -8.94 17.73
C ARG A 8 0.78 -10.11 18.60
N SER A 9 -0.49 -10.51 18.47
CA SER A 9 -1.03 -11.72 19.07
C SER A 9 -0.72 -12.98 18.24
N SER A 10 0.54 -13.23 17.87
CA SER A 10 0.88 -14.55 17.28
C SER A 10 2.37 -14.84 17.23
N ASN A 11 2.80 -15.76 18.10
CA ASN A 11 4.07 -16.48 18.01
C ASN A 11 3.97 -17.74 17.09
N ARG A 12 3.01 -17.83 16.16
CA ARG A 12 2.60 -19.13 15.57
C ARG A 12 2.99 -19.44 14.14
N VAL A 13 3.87 -18.69 13.48
CA VAL A 13 4.44 -19.16 12.20
C VAL A 13 5.91 -18.75 12.08
N LYS A 14 6.82 -19.58 12.62
CA LYS A 14 8.25 -19.51 12.29
C LYS A 14 8.49 -20.15 10.93
N ASN A 15 7.99 -19.55 9.86
CA ASN A 15 8.42 -19.90 8.51
C ASN A 15 9.76 -19.20 8.27
N HIS A 16 10.84 -19.96 8.14
CA HIS A 16 12.19 -19.41 7.94
C HIS A 16 12.31 -18.58 6.64
N ASN A 17 11.39 -18.78 5.71
CA ASN A 17 11.33 -18.07 4.43
C ASN A 17 10.42 -16.82 4.45
N LEU A 18 9.77 -16.52 5.58
CA LEU A 18 8.92 -15.34 5.71
C LEU A 18 9.70 -14.21 6.36
N ARG A 19 10.04 -13.20 5.56
CA ARG A 19 10.63 -11.94 6.06
C ARG A 19 9.53 -10.89 6.17
N VAL A 20 9.38 -10.32 7.36
CA VAL A 20 8.40 -9.26 7.62
C VAL A 20 9.13 -7.93 7.80
N GLU A 21 8.80 -6.95 6.96
CA GLU A 21 9.29 -5.58 7.06
C GLU A 21 8.11 -4.65 7.32
N ALA A 22 8.31 -3.60 8.14
CA ALA A 22 7.30 -2.61 8.40
C ALA A 22 7.95 -1.27 8.76
N SER A 23 7.39 -0.18 8.24
CA SER A 23 7.68 1.19 8.64
C SER A 23 6.37 1.95 8.79
N ARG A 24 6.39 3.09 9.48
CA ARG A 24 5.20 3.94 9.64
C ARG A 24 5.61 5.40 9.57
N SER A 25 4.85 6.18 8.80
CA SER A 25 4.90 7.63 8.77
C SER A 25 3.49 8.21 8.90
N SER A 26 3.39 9.47 9.32
CA SER A 26 2.13 10.21 9.40
C SER A 26 2.39 11.68 9.10
N GLY A 27 1.45 12.35 8.43
CA GLY A 27 1.51 13.76 8.12
C GLY A 27 0.13 14.31 7.79
N ILE A 28 0.02 15.64 7.76
CA ILE A 28 -1.19 16.34 7.35
C ILE A 28 -1.07 16.65 5.86
N VAL A 29 -2.11 16.37 5.08
CA VAL A 29 -2.19 16.70 3.66
C VAL A 29 -3.37 17.64 3.45
N PHE A 30 -3.17 18.70 2.67
CA PHE A 30 -4.21 19.67 2.35
C PHE A 30 -5.10 19.17 1.19
N MET A 31 -5.78 18.05 1.42
CA MET A 31 -6.63 17.37 0.43
C MET A 31 -7.73 16.59 1.15
N ASN A 32 -8.85 16.33 0.47
CA ASN A 32 -9.88 15.46 1.02
C ASN A 32 -9.46 13.98 0.95
N ALA A 33 -10.03 13.15 1.83
CA ALA A 33 -9.66 11.74 1.95
C ALA A 33 -9.91 10.93 0.67
N MET A 34 -11.02 11.19 -0.03
CA MET A 34 -11.37 10.48 -1.26
C MET A 34 -10.34 10.70 -2.37
N ALA A 35 -9.88 11.94 -2.56
CA ALA A 35 -8.88 12.24 -3.56
C ALA A 35 -7.55 11.51 -3.28
N LEU A 36 -7.17 11.36 -2.00
CA LEU A 36 -6.00 10.55 -1.63
C LEU A 36 -6.22 9.06 -1.96
N VAL A 37 -7.39 8.52 -1.62
CA VAL A 37 -7.76 7.12 -1.92
C VAL A 37 -7.73 6.87 -3.44
N ASP A 38 -8.32 7.75 -4.23
CA ASP A 38 -8.34 7.63 -5.70
C ASP A 38 -6.92 7.60 -6.27
N MET A 39 -6.00 8.39 -5.72
CA MET A 39 -4.59 8.38 -6.14
C MET A 39 -3.83 7.14 -5.66
N PHE A 40 -4.13 6.61 -4.48
CA PHE A 40 -3.51 5.37 -3.98
C PHE A 40 -3.98 4.13 -4.75
N MET A 41 -5.21 4.14 -5.25
CA MET A 41 -5.78 3.04 -6.02
C MET A 41 -5.43 3.07 -7.52
N ASP A 42 -4.91 4.21 -8.00
CA ASP A 42 -4.43 4.40 -9.37
C ASP A 42 -2.91 4.17 -9.44
N CYS A 43 -2.47 3.14 -10.18
CA CYS A 43 -1.05 2.79 -10.27
C CYS A 43 -0.15 3.88 -10.89
N VAL A 44 -0.69 4.70 -11.80
CA VAL A 44 0.07 5.81 -12.41
C VAL A 44 0.27 6.90 -11.37
N LYS A 45 -0.81 7.34 -10.71
CA LYS A 45 -0.73 8.39 -9.68
C LYS A 45 0.05 7.95 -8.45
N TRP A 46 -0.05 6.68 -8.06
CA TRP A 46 0.76 6.10 -6.99
C TRP A 46 2.26 6.27 -7.26
N THR A 47 2.70 5.99 -8.48
CA THR A 47 4.10 6.18 -8.90
C THR A 47 4.50 7.67 -8.88
N GLU A 48 3.60 8.56 -9.34
CA GLU A 48 3.84 10.02 -9.31
C GLU A 48 3.91 10.60 -7.89
N LEU A 49 3.17 10.03 -6.94
CA LEU A 49 3.17 10.47 -5.54
C LEU A 49 4.43 10.04 -4.78
N PHE A 50 5.00 8.88 -5.12
CA PHE A 50 6.14 8.29 -4.40
C PHE A 50 7.34 8.00 -5.31
N PRO A 51 7.82 8.95 -6.12
CA PRO A 51 8.81 8.69 -7.18
C PRO A 51 10.20 8.32 -6.66
N SER A 52 10.46 8.48 -5.36
CA SER A 52 11.73 8.08 -4.72
C SER A 52 11.68 6.70 -4.05
N ILE A 53 10.50 6.06 -4.09
CA ILE A 53 10.21 4.80 -3.42
C ILE A 53 9.64 3.79 -4.42
N VAL A 54 8.78 4.25 -5.34
CA VAL A 54 8.10 3.43 -6.35
C VAL A 54 8.70 3.79 -7.71
N ALA A 55 9.49 2.88 -8.28
CA ALA A 55 10.09 3.01 -9.60
C ALA A 55 9.05 2.75 -10.71
N ALA A 56 8.18 1.77 -10.50
CA ALA A 56 7.08 1.44 -11.41
C ALA A 56 5.94 0.76 -10.65
N SER A 57 4.71 0.95 -11.13
CA SER A 57 3.53 0.23 -10.64
C SER A 57 2.62 -0.12 -11.81
N LYS A 58 1.97 -1.28 -11.73
CA LYS A 58 1.04 -1.77 -12.75
C LYS A 58 -0.08 -2.58 -12.10
N THR A 59 -1.31 -2.23 -12.41
CA THR A 59 -2.47 -3.09 -12.10
C THR A 59 -2.46 -4.32 -13.01
N LEU A 60 -2.30 -5.51 -12.43
CA LEU A 60 -2.36 -6.78 -13.15
C LEU A 60 -3.79 -7.26 -13.34
N ALA A 61 -4.64 -7.07 -12.32
CA ALA A 61 -6.06 -7.42 -12.39
C ALA A 61 -6.89 -6.60 -11.38
N VAL A 62 -8.14 -6.34 -11.73
CA VAL A 62 -9.16 -5.83 -10.79
C VAL A 62 -9.97 -7.03 -10.34
N VAL A 63 -9.77 -7.45 -9.08
CA VAL A 63 -10.47 -8.60 -8.49
C VAL A 63 -11.86 -8.19 -8.01
N SER A 64 -11.98 -6.97 -7.46
CA SER A 64 -13.24 -6.32 -7.10
C SER A 64 -13.15 -4.83 -7.43
N SER A 65 -14.16 -4.28 -8.11
CA SER A 65 -14.19 -2.88 -8.53
C SER A 65 -14.68 -1.90 -7.45
N GLY A 66 -15.08 -2.40 -6.27
CA GLY A 66 -15.69 -1.60 -5.20
C GLY A 66 -17.18 -1.30 -5.42
N MET A 67 -17.80 -0.63 -4.44
CA MET A 67 -19.23 -0.33 -4.41
C MET A 67 -19.56 1.13 -4.71
N GLY A 68 -20.68 1.36 -5.38
CA GLY A 68 -21.32 2.68 -5.48
C GLY A 68 -20.50 3.75 -6.19
N GLY A 69 -19.54 3.36 -7.05
CA GLY A 69 -18.62 4.30 -7.70
C GLY A 69 -17.51 4.83 -6.79
N THR A 70 -17.36 4.25 -5.58
CA THR A 70 -16.26 4.50 -4.65
C THR A 70 -15.29 3.31 -4.66
N HIS A 71 -14.13 3.48 -4.03
CA HIS A 71 -13.17 2.40 -3.81
C HIS A 71 -13.53 1.50 -2.61
N GLU A 72 -14.71 1.66 -1.98
CA GLU A 72 -15.11 0.80 -0.86
C GLU A 72 -15.23 -0.66 -1.32
N GLY A 73 -14.43 -1.54 -0.71
CA GLY A 73 -14.37 -2.96 -1.05
C GLY A 73 -13.64 -3.27 -2.35
N ALA A 74 -12.93 -2.29 -2.95
CA ALA A 74 -12.14 -2.52 -4.14
C ALA A 74 -10.90 -3.35 -3.80
N LEU A 75 -10.58 -4.33 -4.64
CA LEU A 75 -9.44 -5.23 -4.48
C LEU A 75 -8.72 -5.36 -5.81
N HIS A 76 -7.48 -4.89 -5.86
CA HIS A 76 -6.63 -4.94 -7.05
C HIS A 76 -5.45 -5.87 -6.80
N LEU A 77 -5.05 -6.60 -7.83
CA LEU A 77 -3.75 -7.27 -7.89
C LEU A 77 -2.78 -6.35 -8.63
N LEU A 78 -1.69 -5.96 -7.98
CA LEU A 78 -0.69 -5.07 -8.53
C LEU A 78 0.68 -5.73 -8.58
N TYR A 79 1.48 -5.27 -9.53
CA TYR A 79 2.91 -5.44 -9.57
C TYR A 79 3.57 -4.09 -9.29
N GLU A 80 4.54 -4.07 -8.39
CA GLU A 80 5.29 -2.86 -8.03
C GLU A 80 6.79 -3.11 -8.01
N GLU A 81 7.53 -2.12 -8.48
CA GLU A 81 8.98 -2.05 -8.35
C GLU A 81 9.31 -0.95 -7.34
N MET A 82 9.92 -1.33 -6.22
CA MET A 82 10.35 -0.39 -5.20
C MET A 82 11.85 -0.14 -5.28
N GLU A 83 12.23 1.12 -5.29
CA GLU A 83 13.62 1.55 -5.28
C GLU A 83 14.01 2.24 -3.97
N VAL A 84 15.31 2.22 -3.72
CA VAL A 84 15.94 3.08 -2.72
C VAL A 84 16.96 3.90 -3.49
N LEU A 85 17.07 5.19 -3.19
CA LEU A 85 18.05 6.10 -3.80
C LEU A 85 19.49 5.81 -3.34
N SER A 86 19.94 4.57 -3.53
CA SER A 86 21.27 4.07 -3.19
C SER A 86 21.72 3.07 -4.26
N PRO A 87 22.87 3.28 -4.91
CA PRO A 87 23.38 2.38 -5.95
C PRO A 87 23.77 0.98 -5.41
N LEU A 88 23.84 0.84 -4.08
CA LEU A 88 24.17 -0.41 -3.41
C LEU A 88 22.93 -1.29 -3.12
N VAL A 89 21.73 -0.78 -3.39
CA VAL A 89 20.47 -1.46 -3.12
C VAL A 89 19.74 -1.65 -4.45
N ALA A 90 19.61 -2.89 -4.88
CA ALA A 90 18.82 -3.21 -6.07
C ALA A 90 17.32 -2.93 -5.83
N THR A 91 16.63 -2.53 -6.89
CA THR A 91 15.17 -2.45 -6.94
C THR A 91 14.56 -3.80 -6.59
N ARG A 92 13.45 -3.77 -5.85
CA ARG A 92 12.73 -4.97 -5.42
C ARG A 92 11.38 -5.03 -6.12
N GLU A 93 11.03 -6.21 -6.60
CA GLU A 93 9.76 -6.47 -7.27
C GLU A 93 8.77 -7.11 -6.29
N PHE A 94 7.54 -6.64 -6.30
CA PHE A 94 6.45 -7.13 -5.46
C PHE A 94 5.22 -7.44 -6.32
N CYS A 95 4.52 -8.52 -5.98
CA CYS A 95 3.19 -8.81 -6.47
C CYS A 95 2.26 -8.79 -5.25
N GLU A 96 1.37 -7.80 -5.19
CA GLU A 96 0.60 -7.49 -4.00
C GLU A 96 -0.90 -7.35 -4.28
N LEU A 97 -1.69 -7.53 -3.22
CA LEU A 97 -3.11 -7.24 -3.22
C LEU A 97 -3.34 -5.93 -2.47
N ARG A 98 -3.95 -4.95 -3.13
CA ARG A 98 -4.33 -3.66 -2.55
C ARG A 98 -5.82 -3.61 -2.33
N TYR A 99 -6.25 -3.38 -1.10
CA TYR A 99 -7.64 -3.44 -0.69
C TYR A 99 -8.06 -2.13 -0.05
N CYS A 100 -9.05 -1.48 -0.63
CA CYS A 100 -9.57 -0.23 -0.11
C CYS A 100 -10.86 -0.44 0.67
N GLN A 101 -10.93 0.12 1.87
CA GLN A 101 -12.09 0.03 2.76
C GLN A 101 -12.31 1.34 3.51
N GLN A 102 -13.55 1.81 3.50
CA GLN A 102 -13.97 2.86 4.40
C GLN A 102 -14.27 2.24 5.77
N VAL A 103 -13.62 2.75 6.82
CA VAL A 103 -13.86 2.28 8.20
C VAL A 103 -14.88 3.17 8.91
N GLU A 104 -14.82 4.47 8.67
CA GLU A 104 -15.75 5.48 9.21
C GLU A 104 -15.92 6.62 8.20
N GLN A 105 -16.87 7.52 8.42
CA GLN A 105 -17.06 8.66 7.52
C GLN A 105 -15.78 9.49 7.39
N GLY A 106 -15.20 9.56 6.19
CA GLY A 106 -13.95 10.27 5.92
C GLY A 106 -12.67 9.56 6.34
N SER A 107 -12.75 8.34 6.89
CA SER A 107 -11.60 7.53 7.32
C SER A 107 -11.49 6.27 6.47
N TRP A 108 -10.34 6.10 5.83
CA TRP A 108 -10.08 5.07 4.84
C TRP A 108 -8.80 4.30 5.14
N ILE A 109 -8.81 3.02 4.79
CA ILE A 109 -7.64 2.16 4.76
C ILE A 109 -7.50 1.67 3.33
N VAL A 110 -6.28 1.73 2.81
CA VAL A 110 -5.86 1.16 1.52
C VAL A 110 -4.72 0.17 1.79
#